data_AF-A0A3A1YVI4-F1
#
_entry.id   AF-A0A3A1YVI4-F1
#
_cell.length_a   1.000
_cell.length_b   1.000
_cell.length_c   1.000
_cell.angle_alpha   90.00
_cell.angle_beta   90.00
_cell.angle_gamma   90.00
#
_symmetry.space_group_name_H-M   'P 1'
#
loop_
_entity.id
_entity.type
_entity.pdbx_description
1 polymer ?
#
loop_
_entity_poly.entity_id
_entity_poly.type
_entity_poly.pdbx_seq_one_letter_code
_entity_poly.pdbx_strand_id
1 'polypeptide(L)'
;MRTAEISRNTNETRIRVAINLDGTGRQTINTGVPFLDHMLDQIARHGLIDLDIHCDGDTHIDDHHTVEDVGITLGQAVAAAVGDKKGLRRYGHAYVPLDEALSRVVIDFSGRPGLEFHVPFTRSHIGTFDVDLTQEFFQGFVNHALMTLHIDNLRGTNSHHQCETVFKAFGRALRMAAEIDPRAGDTIPSTKGSL
;
A
#
# COMPACT_ATOMS: atom_id res chain seq x y z
N MET A 1 -12.35 -6.99 14.73
CA MET A 1 -11.88 -6.70 13.36
C MET A 1 -11.33 -5.30 13.34
N ARG A 2 -10.20 -5.10 12.69
CA ARG A 2 -9.51 -3.83 12.56
C ARG A 2 -9.91 -3.17 11.24
N THR A 3 -10.78 -2.19 11.35
CA THR A 3 -11.42 -1.52 10.21
C THR A 3 -11.30 -0.02 10.34
N ALA A 4 -11.25 0.68 9.21
CA ALA A 4 -11.34 2.13 9.16
C ALA A 4 -12.03 2.57 7.87
N GLU A 5 -12.67 3.74 7.91
CA GLU A 5 -13.22 4.42 6.75
C GLU A 5 -12.78 5.88 6.79
N ILE A 6 -12.19 6.35 5.68
CA ILE A 6 -11.66 7.70 5.52
C ILE A 6 -12.22 8.29 4.24
N SER A 7 -12.70 9.54 4.35
CA SER A 7 -13.09 10.34 3.19
C SER A 7 -12.22 11.59 3.12
N ARG A 8 -11.71 11.89 1.93
CA ARG A 8 -10.86 13.06 1.65
C ARG A 8 -11.34 13.73 0.38
N ASN A 9 -11.64 15.03 0.47
CA ASN A 9 -12.14 15.81 -0.66
C ASN A 9 -11.32 17.08 -0.81
N THR A 10 -10.83 17.34 -2.02
CA THR A 10 -10.19 18.59 -2.43
C THR A 10 -10.96 19.19 -3.61
N ASN A 11 -10.39 20.22 -4.25
CA ASN A 11 -10.91 20.72 -5.52
C ASN A 11 -10.52 19.82 -6.72
N GLU A 12 -9.57 18.90 -6.53
CA GLU A 12 -9.01 18.01 -7.57
C GLU A 12 -9.63 16.61 -7.48
N THR A 13 -9.82 16.10 -6.25
CA THR A 13 -10.28 14.72 -6.01
C THR A 13 -11.35 14.61 -4.92
N ARG A 14 -12.18 13.56 -5.02
CA ARG A 14 -13.13 13.13 -3.98
C ARG A 14 -12.98 11.65 -3.75
N ILE A 15 -12.53 11.28 -2.56
CA ILE A 15 -12.08 9.92 -2.26
C ILE A 15 -12.78 9.39 -1.02
N ARG A 16 -13.20 8.12 -1.10
CA ARG A 16 -13.58 7.30 0.05
C ARG A 16 -12.77 6.01 0.01
N VAL A 17 -12.14 5.67 1.14
CA VAL A 17 -11.47 4.39 1.35
C VAL A 17 -12.03 3.75 2.63
N ALA A 18 -12.54 2.53 2.53
CA ALA A 18 -12.82 1.68 3.67
C ALA A 18 -11.95 0.41 3.61
N ILE A 19 -11.39 0.03 4.76
CA ILE A 19 -10.51 -1.14 4.87
C ILE A 19 -10.90 -2.06 6.02
N ASN A 20 -10.60 -3.35 5.87
CA ASN A 20 -10.55 -4.33 6.95
C ASN A 20 -9.23 -5.10 6.88
N LEU A 21 -8.34 -4.86 7.86
CA LEU A 21 -7.05 -5.55 7.95
C LEU A 21 -7.19 -7.03 8.34
N ASP A 22 -8.30 -7.40 8.98
CA ASP A 22 -8.66 -8.79 9.33
C ASP A 22 -9.62 -9.37 8.30
N GLY A 23 -9.40 -9.04 7.02
CA GLY A 23 -10.28 -9.37 5.92
C GLY A 23 -10.07 -10.75 5.31
N THR A 24 -10.59 -10.89 4.10
CA THR A 24 -10.49 -12.10 3.27
C THR A 24 -9.93 -11.82 1.88
N GLY A 25 -9.63 -10.55 1.57
CA GLY A 25 -9.24 -10.11 0.24
C GLY A 25 -10.45 -9.92 -0.66
N ARG A 26 -11.53 -9.33 -0.13
CA ARG A 26 -12.65 -8.82 -0.92
C ARG A 26 -12.39 -7.38 -1.34
N GLN A 27 -12.76 -7.02 -2.56
CA GLN A 27 -12.51 -5.66 -3.03
C GLN A 27 -13.61 -5.11 -3.93
N THR A 28 -13.83 -3.80 -3.79
CA THR A 28 -14.56 -2.94 -4.73
C THR A 28 -13.67 -1.73 -4.97
N ILE A 29 -13.07 -1.62 -6.15
CA ILE A 29 -12.09 -0.56 -6.43
C ILE A 29 -12.50 0.16 -7.70
N ASN A 30 -12.62 1.48 -7.61
CA ASN A 30 -12.88 2.35 -8.74
C ASN A 30 -12.17 3.69 -8.47
N THR A 31 -10.93 3.81 -8.96
CA THR A 31 -10.13 5.03 -8.80
C THR A 31 -10.26 5.99 -9.99
N GLY A 32 -10.80 5.52 -11.12
CA GLY A 32 -10.71 6.21 -12.41
C GLY A 32 -9.41 5.92 -13.17
N VAL A 33 -8.44 5.24 -12.55
CA VAL A 33 -7.14 4.86 -13.14
C VAL A 33 -7.04 3.33 -13.23
N PRO A 34 -7.35 2.71 -14.40
CA PRO A 34 -7.54 1.26 -14.49
C PRO A 34 -6.33 0.40 -14.07
N PHE A 35 -5.11 0.89 -14.30
CA PHE A 35 -3.91 0.16 -13.88
C PHE A 35 -3.70 0.23 -12.36
N LEU A 36 -4.01 1.36 -11.71
CA LEU A 36 -4.00 1.47 -10.26
C LEU A 36 -5.07 0.56 -9.64
N ASP A 37 -6.26 0.47 -10.23
CA ASP A 37 -7.31 -0.45 -9.77
C ASP A 37 -6.80 -1.90 -9.75
N HIS A 38 -6.12 -2.32 -10.82
CA HIS A 38 -5.48 -3.64 -10.90
C HIS A 38 -4.38 -3.85 -9.85
N MET A 39 -3.60 -2.81 -9.54
CA MET A 39 -2.56 -2.86 -8.50
C MET A 39 -3.15 -2.96 -7.08
N LEU A 40 -4.20 -2.21 -6.79
CA LEU A 40 -4.91 -2.25 -5.50
C LEU A 40 -5.61 -3.60 -5.28
N ASP A 41 -6.12 -4.24 -6.35
CA ASP A 41 -6.62 -5.62 -6.31
C ASP A 41 -5.55 -6.60 -5.78
N GLN A 42 -4.29 -6.41 -6.20
CA GLN A 42 -3.20 -7.26 -5.73
C GLN A 42 -2.93 -7.10 -4.23
N ILE A 43 -3.08 -5.88 -3.68
CA ILE A 43 -2.96 -5.65 -2.24
C ILE A 43 -4.04 -6.43 -1.49
N ALA A 44 -5.30 -6.26 -1.89
CA ALA A 44 -6.42 -6.94 -1.24
C ALA A 44 -6.24 -8.46 -1.27
N ARG A 45 -6.00 -9.01 -2.46
CA ARG A 45 -5.94 -10.46 -2.70
C ARG A 45 -4.76 -11.13 -2.01
N HIS A 46 -3.58 -10.53 -2.05
CA HIS A 46 -2.38 -11.13 -1.46
C HIS A 46 -2.16 -10.76 0.00
N GLY A 47 -2.75 -9.66 0.46
CA GLY A 47 -2.77 -9.26 1.86
C GLY A 47 -3.90 -9.88 2.67
N LEU A 48 -4.92 -10.46 2.02
CA LEU A 48 -6.20 -10.81 2.66
C LEU A 48 -6.82 -9.62 3.42
N ILE A 49 -6.71 -8.43 2.81
CA ILE A 49 -7.26 -7.18 3.34
C ILE A 49 -8.48 -6.86 2.50
N ASP A 50 -9.62 -6.58 3.13
CA ASP A 50 -10.77 -6.12 2.35
C ASP A 50 -10.62 -4.62 2.05
N LEU A 51 -10.84 -4.22 0.79
CA LEU A 51 -10.69 -2.84 0.32
C LEU A 51 -11.94 -2.36 -0.43
N ASP A 52 -12.50 -1.24 -0.03
CA ASP A 52 -13.56 -0.54 -0.76
C ASP A 52 -13.08 0.89 -1.04
N ILE A 53 -12.72 1.17 -2.29
CA ILE A 53 -12.08 2.41 -2.72
C ILE A 53 -12.88 3.02 -3.85
N HIS A 54 -13.28 4.26 -3.67
CA HIS A 54 -13.90 5.08 -4.71
C HIS A 54 -13.18 6.43 -4.80
N CYS A 55 -12.80 6.83 -6.01
CA CYS A 55 -12.26 8.14 -6.32
C CYS A 55 -12.95 8.74 -7.55
N ASP A 56 -13.33 10.00 -7.44
CA ASP A 56 -13.66 10.89 -8.56
C ASP A 56 -12.60 11.98 -8.61
N GLY A 57 -11.73 11.94 -9.62
CA GLY A 57 -10.56 12.79 -9.74
C GLY A 57 -10.44 13.41 -11.12
N ASP A 58 -9.57 14.41 -11.25
CA ASP A 58 -9.34 15.20 -12.46
C ASP A 58 -8.44 14.51 -13.51
N THR A 59 -8.68 13.22 -13.78
CA THR A 59 -7.89 12.37 -14.74
C THR A 59 -7.84 12.88 -16.18
N HIS A 60 -8.60 13.92 -16.51
CA HIS A 60 -8.52 14.64 -17.78
C HIS A 60 -7.33 15.60 -17.87
N ILE A 61 -6.71 15.96 -16.73
CA ILE A 61 -5.44 16.68 -16.63
C ILE A 61 -4.32 15.66 -16.75
N ASP A 62 -4.18 14.80 -15.74
CA ASP A 62 -3.37 13.58 -15.71
C ASP A 62 -3.83 12.70 -14.51
N ASP A 63 -3.18 11.55 -14.31
CA ASP A 63 -3.51 10.63 -13.22
C ASP A 63 -2.89 11.03 -11.85
N HIS A 64 -2.08 12.10 -11.79
CA HIS A 64 -1.19 12.37 -10.65
C HIS A 64 -1.96 12.62 -9.36
N HIS A 65 -2.85 13.62 -9.34
CA HIS A 65 -3.62 13.97 -8.13
C HIS A 65 -4.45 12.77 -7.66
N THR A 66 -5.04 12.03 -8.61
CA THR A 66 -5.82 10.83 -8.31
C THR A 66 -4.98 9.75 -7.63
N VAL A 67 -3.82 9.42 -8.19
CA VAL A 67 -2.95 8.36 -7.66
C VAL A 67 -2.35 8.74 -6.30
N GLU A 68 -1.84 9.98 -6.17
CA GLU A 68 -1.30 10.50 -4.92
C GLU A 68 -2.37 10.48 -3.81
N ASP A 69 -3.54 11.06 -4.08
CA ASP A 69 -4.57 11.23 -3.06
C ASP A 69 -5.21 9.91 -2.64
N VAL A 70 -5.29 8.91 -3.55
CA VAL A 70 -5.66 7.54 -3.19
C VAL A 70 -4.60 6.93 -2.26
N GLY A 71 -3.31 7.12 -2.56
CA GLY A 71 -2.20 6.71 -1.69
C GLY A 71 -2.30 7.32 -0.29
N ILE A 72 -2.50 8.63 -0.20
CA ILE A 72 -2.72 9.38 1.05
C ILE A 72 -3.88 8.80 1.84
N THR A 73 -5.06 8.69 1.21
CA THR A 73 -6.30 8.29 1.88
C THR A 73 -6.23 6.85 2.37
N LEU A 74 -5.62 5.96 1.57
CA LEU A 74 -5.36 4.58 2.00
C LEU A 74 -4.35 4.51 3.15
N GLY A 75 -3.31 5.34 3.13
CA GLY A 75 -2.34 5.43 4.23
C GLY A 75 -3.01 5.85 5.54
N GLN A 76 -3.88 6.86 5.50
CA GLN A 76 -4.69 7.30 6.64
C GLN A 76 -5.58 6.17 7.17
N ALA A 77 -6.24 5.43 6.27
CA ALA A 77 -7.11 4.32 6.66
C ALA A 77 -6.30 3.19 7.33
N VAL A 78 -5.13 2.86 6.80
CA VAL A 78 -4.23 1.85 7.40
C VAL A 78 -3.77 2.28 8.80
N ALA A 79 -3.33 3.53 8.98
CA ALA A 79 -2.95 4.04 10.30
C ALA A 79 -4.12 3.93 11.30
N ALA A 80 -5.32 4.33 10.89
CA ALA A 80 -6.51 4.27 11.73
C ALA A 80 -6.89 2.83 12.11
N ALA A 81 -6.84 1.88 11.17
CA ALA A 81 -7.18 0.48 11.44
C ALA A 81 -6.09 -0.24 12.27
N VAL A 82 -4.83 0.13 12.12
CA VAL A 82 -3.70 -0.41 12.91
C VAL A 82 -3.79 0.01 14.38
N GLY A 83 -4.24 1.23 14.66
CA GLY A 83 -4.45 1.73 16.03
C GLY A 83 -3.16 1.85 16.84
N ASP A 84 -3.18 1.40 18.10
CA ASP A 84 -2.06 1.58 19.04
C ASP A 84 -0.88 0.61 18.85
N LYS A 85 -0.95 -0.25 17.81
CA LYS A 85 0.09 -1.21 17.40
C LYS A 85 0.43 -2.27 18.45
N LYS A 86 -0.33 -2.40 19.54
CA LYS A 86 -0.10 -3.44 20.54
C LYS A 86 -0.31 -4.83 19.95
N GLY A 87 0.56 -5.75 20.35
CA GLY A 87 0.47 -7.16 19.96
C GLY A 87 0.73 -7.44 18.49
N LEU A 88 1.04 -6.43 17.67
CA LEU A 88 1.39 -6.64 16.27
C LEU A 88 2.80 -7.20 16.14
N ARG A 89 3.05 -7.97 15.08
CA ARG A 89 4.41 -8.32 14.69
C ARG A 89 5.28 -7.11 14.36
N ARG A 90 4.64 -5.98 14.00
CA ARG A 90 5.23 -4.69 13.64
C ARG A 90 6.03 -4.70 12.34
N TYR A 91 6.84 -5.73 12.14
CA TYR A 91 7.67 -5.93 10.95
C TYR A 91 7.05 -6.97 10.03
N GLY A 92 7.14 -6.69 8.73
CA GLY A 92 6.71 -7.62 7.69
C GLY A 92 7.62 -7.53 6.49
N HIS A 93 7.80 -8.63 5.79
CA HIS A 93 8.52 -8.64 4.53
C HIS A 93 7.97 -9.71 3.59
N ALA A 94 8.17 -9.50 2.30
CA ALA A 94 7.86 -10.50 1.29
C ALA A 94 8.78 -10.37 0.08
N TYR A 95 9.08 -11.51 -0.53
CA TYR A 95 9.66 -11.61 -1.86
C TYR A 95 8.61 -12.22 -2.77
N VAL A 96 8.31 -11.58 -3.89
CA VAL A 96 7.29 -12.07 -4.83
C VAL A 96 7.82 -11.98 -6.26
N PRO A 97 7.85 -13.11 -6.99
CA PRO A 97 8.11 -13.10 -8.41
C PRO A 97 6.84 -12.94 -9.25
N LEU A 98 7.01 -12.50 -10.49
CA LEU A 98 6.05 -12.64 -11.57
C LEU A 98 6.87 -12.80 -12.84
N ASP A 99 6.86 -14.01 -13.39
CA ASP A 99 7.73 -14.44 -14.48
C ASP A 99 9.20 -14.08 -14.22
N GLU A 100 9.78 -13.17 -15.02
CA GLU A 100 11.18 -12.76 -14.92
C GLU A 100 11.44 -11.71 -13.83
N ALA A 101 10.39 -11.05 -13.32
CA ALA A 101 10.50 -10.04 -12.30
C ALA A 101 10.49 -10.64 -10.89
N LEU A 102 11.24 -10.03 -9.97
CA LEU A 102 11.26 -10.36 -8.54
C LEU A 102 11.40 -9.09 -7.73
N SER A 103 10.46 -8.86 -6.81
CA SER A 103 10.50 -7.71 -5.90
C SER A 103 10.52 -8.14 -4.44
N ARG A 104 11.17 -7.32 -3.61
CA ARG A 104 11.18 -7.39 -2.15
C ARG A 104 10.49 -6.16 -1.60
N VAL A 105 9.63 -6.36 -0.62
CA VAL A 105 9.05 -5.28 0.18
C VAL A 105 9.26 -5.57 1.67
N VAL A 106 9.64 -4.54 2.44
CA VAL A 106 9.85 -4.61 3.90
C VAL A 106 9.12 -3.44 4.57
N ILE A 107 8.37 -3.74 5.62
CA ILE A 107 7.57 -2.78 6.39
C ILE A 107 8.00 -2.80 7.86
N ASP A 108 8.08 -1.62 8.47
CA ASP A 108 8.08 -1.39 9.92
C ASP A 108 6.95 -0.42 10.26
N PHE A 109 5.97 -0.86 11.07
CA PHE A 109 4.97 0.03 11.71
C PHE A 109 5.62 0.92 12.78
N SER A 110 6.49 1.79 12.32
CA SER A 110 7.52 2.46 13.11
C SER A 110 7.04 3.74 13.79
N GLY A 111 5.91 4.30 13.33
CA GLY A 111 5.48 5.66 13.66
C GLY A 111 6.29 6.73 12.90
N ARG A 112 7.20 6.34 12.00
CA ARG A 112 8.12 7.24 11.29
C ARG A 112 7.96 7.04 9.79
N PRO A 113 7.41 8.03 9.06
CA PRO A 113 7.27 7.94 7.62
C PRO A 113 8.66 7.89 6.97
N GLY A 114 8.85 6.94 6.06
CA GLY A 114 10.07 6.82 5.26
C GLY A 114 9.89 5.82 4.13
N LEU A 115 10.32 6.19 2.92
CA LEU A 115 10.25 5.37 1.73
C LEU A 115 11.65 5.24 1.13
N GLU A 116 12.10 4.00 0.94
CA GLU A 116 13.19 3.68 0.01
C GLU A 116 12.59 2.96 -1.19
N PHE A 117 12.70 3.55 -2.38
CA PHE A 117 12.09 3.05 -3.60
C PHE A 117 13.15 2.79 -4.67
N HIS A 118 13.43 1.52 -4.93
CA HIS A 118 14.43 1.07 -5.90
C HIS A 118 13.79 0.13 -6.93
N VAL A 119 12.99 0.71 -7.83
CA VAL A 119 12.35 -0.02 -8.93
C VAL A 119 12.85 0.54 -10.26
N PRO A 120 13.80 -0.14 -10.94
CA PRO A 120 14.34 0.35 -12.20
C PRO A 120 13.38 -0.01 -13.34
N PHE A 121 12.27 0.71 -13.43
CA PHE A 121 11.29 0.51 -14.50
C PHE A 121 11.95 0.63 -15.87
N THR A 122 11.73 -0.36 -16.72
CA THR A 122 12.32 -0.42 -18.07
C THR A 122 11.55 0.39 -19.13
N ARG A 123 10.38 0.92 -18.77
CA ARG A 123 9.50 1.75 -19.61
C ARG A 123 8.93 2.86 -18.76
N SER A 124 8.62 4.00 -19.37
CA SER A 124 7.95 5.11 -18.70
C SER A 124 6.46 4.86 -18.45
N HIS A 125 5.83 3.93 -19.20
CA HIS A 125 4.40 3.70 -19.10
C HIS A 125 4.03 2.21 -19.16
N ILE A 126 2.92 1.86 -18.49
CA ILE A 126 2.23 0.57 -18.60
C ILE A 126 0.81 0.83 -19.10
N GLY A 127 0.57 0.59 -20.38
CA GLY A 127 -0.63 1.11 -21.03
C GLY A 127 -0.57 2.64 -21.06
N THR A 128 -1.52 3.30 -20.39
CA THR A 128 -1.55 4.77 -20.21
C THR A 128 -0.98 5.24 -18.87
N PHE A 129 -0.70 4.32 -17.94
CA PHE A 129 -0.25 4.66 -16.60
C PHE A 129 1.24 5.03 -16.60
N ASP A 130 1.57 6.24 -16.14
CA ASP A 130 2.95 6.68 -15.91
C ASP A 130 3.52 5.93 -14.69
N VAL A 131 4.65 5.25 -14.88
CA VAL A 131 5.24 4.40 -13.84
C VAL A 131 5.77 5.19 -12.64
N ASP A 132 6.09 6.48 -12.82
CA ASP A 132 6.59 7.34 -11.74
C ASP A 132 5.52 7.54 -10.65
N LEU A 133 4.23 7.48 -11.03
CA LEU A 133 3.10 7.55 -10.11
C LEU A 133 3.06 6.38 -9.11
N THR A 134 3.76 5.28 -9.40
CA THR A 134 3.94 4.19 -8.43
C THR A 134 4.67 4.67 -7.17
N GLN A 135 5.73 5.48 -7.35
CA GLN A 135 6.48 6.03 -6.23
C GLN A 135 5.61 7.06 -5.48
N GLU A 136 4.91 7.93 -6.20
CA GLU A 136 4.04 8.94 -5.59
C GLU A 136 2.91 8.32 -4.76
N PHE A 137 2.29 7.24 -5.25
CA PHE A 137 1.33 6.45 -4.48
C PHE A 137 1.93 5.98 -3.14
N PHE A 138 3.10 5.34 -3.17
CA PHE A 138 3.74 4.83 -1.96
C PHE A 138 4.25 5.94 -1.06
N GLN A 139 4.70 7.07 -1.62
CA GLN A 139 5.16 8.23 -0.87
C GLN A 139 4.00 8.87 -0.09
N GLY A 140 2.88 9.12 -0.76
CA GLY A 140 1.64 9.58 -0.13
C GLY A 140 1.15 8.60 0.94
N PHE A 141 1.19 7.30 0.64
CA PHE A 141 0.82 6.24 1.58
C PHE A 141 1.69 6.24 2.85
N VAL A 142 3.02 6.19 2.75
CA VAL A 142 3.89 6.08 3.95
C VAL A 142 3.83 7.32 4.84
N ASN A 143 3.67 8.50 4.23
CA ASN A 143 3.55 9.77 4.92
C ASN A 143 2.37 9.77 5.89
N HIS A 144 1.28 9.09 5.50
CA HIS A 144 0.03 9.10 6.26
C HIS A 144 -0.25 7.79 7.02
N ALA A 145 0.39 6.69 6.62
CA ALA A 145 0.37 5.45 7.38
C ALA A 145 1.36 5.46 8.56
N LEU A 146 2.26 6.46 8.62
CA LEU A 146 3.26 6.63 9.67
C LEU A 146 4.14 5.38 9.83
N MET A 147 4.63 4.85 8.70
CA MET A 147 5.43 3.64 8.64
C MET A 147 6.69 3.82 7.80
N THR A 148 7.67 2.95 8.03
CA THR A 148 8.86 2.85 7.18
C THR A 148 8.65 1.72 6.19
N LEU A 149 8.92 1.98 4.91
CA LEU A 149 8.70 1.07 3.79
C LEU A 149 9.94 1.06 2.90
N HIS A 150 10.43 -0.14 2.60
CA HIS A 150 11.47 -0.36 1.60
C HIS A 150 10.93 -1.22 0.48
N ILE A 151 11.15 -0.80 -0.76
CA ILE A 151 10.72 -1.47 -1.97
C ILE A 151 11.93 -1.62 -2.90
N ASP A 152 12.24 -2.86 -3.27
CA ASP A 152 13.29 -3.17 -4.23
C ASP A 152 12.73 -4.10 -5.31
N ASN A 153 12.84 -3.72 -6.58
CA ASN A 153 12.77 -4.69 -7.67
C ASN A 153 14.17 -5.24 -7.93
N LEU A 154 14.41 -6.48 -7.53
CA LEU A 154 15.73 -7.12 -7.57
C LEU A 154 16.14 -7.51 -9.00
N ARG A 155 15.15 -7.76 -9.86
CA ARG A 155 15.30 -8.02 -11.30
C ARG A 155 13.92 -7.93 -11.97
N GLY A 156 13.93 -7.72 -13.27
CA GLY A 156 12.75 -7.70 -14.13
C GLY A 156 13.06 -6.93 -15.41
N THR A 157 12.33 -7.22 -16.49
CA THR A 157 12.48 -6.48 -17.76
C THR A 157 11.16 -5.96 -18.29
N ASN A 158 10.03 -6.49 -17.82
CA ASN A 158 8.70 -5.97 -18.11
C ASN A 158 8.21 -5.07 -16.97
N SER A 159 7.95 -3.79 -17.25
CA SER A 159 7.50 -2.82 -16.23
C SER A 159 6.17 -3.18 -15.56
N HIS A 160 5.26 -3.86 -16.28
CA HIS A 160 4.06 -4.44 -15.67
C HIS A 160 4.45 -5.45 -14.61
N HIS A 161 5.33 -6.39 -14.94
CA HIS A 161 5.77 -7.43 -14.02
C HIS A 161 6.53 -6.84 -12.82
N GLN A 162 7.36 -5.83 -13.06
CA GLN A 162 8.05 -5.07 -12.01
C GLN A 162 7.05 -4.41 -11.05
N CYS A 163 6.04 -3.69 -11.57
CA CYS A 163 5.03 -3.02 -10.74
C CYS A 163 4.16 -4.03 -9.98
N GLU A 164 3.63 -5.03 -10.67
CA GLU A 164 2.71 -6.00 -10.07
C GLU A 164 3.39 -6.81 -8.96
N THR A 165 4.66 -7.19 -9.13
CA THR A 165 5.41 -7.86 -8.06
C THR A 165 5.59 -7.00 -6.82
N VAL A 166 5.79 -5.68 -6.97
CA VAL A 166 5.86 -4.74 -5.85
C VAL A 166 4.55 -4.74 -5.08
N PHE A 167 3.40 -4.56 -5.73
CA PHE A 167 2.09 -4.52 -5.06
C PHE A 167 1.73 -5.85 -4.40
N LYS A 168 2.06 -6.99 -5.04
CA LYS A 168 1.87 -8.32 -4.43
C LYS A 168 2.75 -8.51 -3.19
N ALA A 169 4.02 -8.11 -3.26
CA ALA A 169 4.94 -8.18 -2.13
C ALA A 169 4.49 -7.24 -1.00
N PHE A 170 4.05 -6.03 -1.34
CA PHE A 170 3.50 -5.08 -0.39
C PHE A 170 2.29 -5.63 0.36
N GLY A 171 1.28 -6.18 -0.34
CA GLY A 171 0.12 -6.79 0.31
C GLY A 171 0.51 -7.89 1.32
N ARG A 172 1.43 -8.78 0.95
CA ARG A 172 1.92 -9.85 1.85
C ARG A 172 2.73 -9.30 3.03
N ALA A 173 3.61 -8.33 2.80
CA ALA A 173 4.41 -7.70 3.84
C ALA A 173 3.52 -6.93 4.83
N LEU A 174 2.51 -6.22 4.33
CA LEU A 174 1.57 -5.45 5.15
C LEU A 174 0.76 -6.39 6.05
N ARG A 175 0.23 -7.47 5.48
CA ARG A 175 -0.42 -8.53 6.25
C ARG A 175 0.49 -9.06 7.34
N MET A 176 1.73 -9.44 7.00
CA MET A 176 2.67 -9.99 7.98
C MET A 176 2.94 -9.02 9.13
N ALA A 177 3.16 -7.74 8.82
CA ALA A 177 3.42 -6.70 9.80
C ALA A 177 2.21 -6.45 10.71
N ALA A 178 1.00 -6.56 10.13
CA ALA A 178 -0.25 -6.31 10.82
C ALA A 178 -0.79 -7.54 11.56
N GLU A 179 -0.27 -8.74 11.36
CA GLU A 179 -0.74 -9.92 12.11
C GLU A 179 -0.41 -9.79 13.61
N ILE A 180 -1.32 -10.33 14.43
CA ILE A 180 -1.08 -10.47 15.87
C ILE A 180 0.08 -11.46 16.07
N ASP A 181 1.06 -11.09 16.88
CA ASP A 181 2.07 -12.00 17.37
C ASP A 181 1.50 -12.79 18.56
N PRO A 182 1.27 -14.12 18.42
CA PRO A 182 0.68 -14.93 19.49
C PRO A 182 1.56 -15.01 20.75
N ARG A 183 2.82 -14.57 20.70
CA ARG A 183 3.75 -14.55 21.82
C ARG A 183 3.90 -13.17 22.47
N ALA A 184 3.45 -12.10 21.81
CA ALA A 184 3.63 -10.74 22.29
C ALA A 184 2.49 -10.27 23.22
N GLY A 185 1.31 -10.90 23.17
CA GLY A 185 0.13 -10.45 23.92
C GLY A 185 -0.20 -8.98 23.60
N ASP A 186 -0.53 -8.18 24.62
CA ASP A 186 -0.85 -6.75 24.45
C ASP A 186 0.37 -5.82 24.57
N THR A 187 1.59 -6.33 24.38
CA THR A 187 2.79 -5.50 24.50
C THR A 187 2.97 -4.60 23.27
N ILE A 188 3.49 -3.38 23.50
CA ILE A 188 3.97 -2.53 22.41
C ILE A 188 5.29 -3.12 21.90
N PRO A 189 5.44 -3.43 20.60
CA PRO A 189 6.65 -4.02 20.03
C PRO A 189 7.77 -2.98 19.86
N SER A 190 8.15 -2.28 20.93
CA SER A 190 9.16 -1.22 20.95
C SER A 190 9.88 -1.15 22.29
N THR A 191 11.20 -1.12 22.26
CA THR A 191 12.03 -0.94 23.47
C THR A 191 11.85 0.44 24.11
N LYS A 192 11.34 1.43 23.37
CA LYS A 192 11.00 2.76 23.89
C LYS A 192 9.66 2.81 24.63
N GLY A 193 8.87 1.73 24.58
CA GLY A 193 7.53 1.66 25.16
C GLY A 193 6.45 2.46 24.40
N SER A 194 6.78 3.03 23.24
CA SER A 194 5.86 3.80 22.38
C SER A 194 6.20 3.65 20.88
N LEU A 195 5.19 3.88 20.03
CA LEU A 195 5.19 3.85 18.55
C LEU A 195 4.13 4.79 17.98
#